data_AF-A0AAD5SVB4-F1
#
_entry.id   AF-A0AAD5SVB4-F1
#
_cell.length_a   1.000
_cell.length_b   1.000
_cell.length_c   1.000
_cell.angle_alpha   90.00
_cell.angle_beta   90.00
_cell.angle_gamma   90.00
#
_symmetry.space_group_name_H-M   'P 1'
#
loop_
_entity.id
_entity.type
_entity.pdbx_description
1 polymer ?
#
loop_
_entity_poly.entity_id
_entity_poly.type
_entity_poly.pdbx_seq_one_letter_code
_entity_poly.pdbx_strand_id
1 'polypeptide(L)'
;MVNNKTKSTHKEAAKANTTTKTSTKTTTVGSKSTTTTVATKTTTTTVLPESTVTTTVTKIATTTASSSALLITETGVKGSYWDPTSDAGGCELPVASYAFPHGAFALGDIATLSTLTYTHYYCGQIFQLDCGHGPVNAVVASTCNIGQNNCGVDMIAATWNATTDYAAYGQTTCSVSLTDLNPISTSSAPICYYRANSEFSNQWYKLLGILNTSGKLVVGASLGGIVGSLSSANWYQFQSTGNSFVDTDPVIFTYADGTSSTFTLGQCIQPTGVQIFS
;
A
#
# COMPACT_ATOMS: atom_id res chain seq x y z
N MET A 1 36.17 -26.37 -36.69
CA MET A 1 36.20 -26.82 -38.10
C MET A 1 34.80 -26.76 -38.66
N VAL A 2 34.74 -26.27 -39.90
CA VAL A 2 33.58 -25.87 -40.69
C VAL A 2 32.78 -27.11 -41.13
N ASN A 3 31.44 -27.06 -41.09
CA ASN A 3 30.62 -27.24 -42.30
C ASN A 3 29.13 -27.10 -42.06
N ASN A 4 28.62 -26.03 -42.66
CA ASN A 4 27.23 -25.71 -42.92
C ASN A 4 26.79 -26.47 -44.19
N LYS A 5 25.60 -27.07 -44.22
CA LYS A 5 24.98 -27.54 -45.47
C LYS A 5 23.48 -27.27 -45.46
N THR A 6 23.14 -26.18 -46.13
CA THR A 6 21.79 -25.74 -46.48
C THR A 6 21.20 -26.65 -47.56
N LYS A 7 19.91 -26.98 -47.46
CA LYS A 7 19.11 -27.49 -48.59
C LYS A 7 17.82 -26.68 -48.69
N SER A 8 17.67 -26.02 -49.83
CA SER A 8 16.52 -25.21 -50.23
C SER A 8 15.53 -26.05 -51.03
N THR A 9 14.24 -25.80 -50.85
CA THR A 9 13.21 -26.05 -51.88
C THR A 9 12.12 -25.00 -51.79
N HIS A 10 11.92 -24.28 -52.89
CA HIS A 10 10.81 -23.38 -53.18
C HIS A 10 9.51 -24.15 -53.48
N LYS A 11 8.35 -23.58 -53.11
CA LYS A 11 7.11 -23.75 -53.88
C LYS A 11 6.10 -22.60 -53.69
N GLU A 12 5.97 -21.84 -54.77
CA GLU A 12 4.76 -21.34 -55.46
C GLU A 12 3.57 -20.68 -54.70
N ALA A 13 3.15 -19.54 -55.25
CA ALA A 13 2.25 -18.54 -54.66
C ALA A 13 0.76 -18.79 -54.96
N ALA A 14 -0.10 -18.45 -53.99
CA ALA A 14 -1.56 -18.36 -54.16
C ALA A 14 -2.03 -16.90 -54.11
N LYS A 15 -2.92 -16.53 -55.05
CA LYS A 15 -3.54 -15.21 -55.22
C LYS A 15 -4.42 -14.83 -54.02
N ALA A 16 -4.27 -13.61 -53.52
CA ALA A 16 -5.15 -13.02 -52.51
C ALA A 16 -6.33 -12.29 -53.17
N ASN A 17 -7.54 -12.50 -52.63
CA ASN A 17 -8.77 -11.81 -52.99
C ASN A 17 -8.98 -10.61 -52.04
N THR A 18 -9.33 -9.44 -52.58
CA THR A 18 -9.43 -8.18 -51.81
C THR A 18 -10.88 -7.77 -51.60
N THR A 19 -11.29 -7.49 -50.36
CA THR A 19 -12.61 -6.92 -50.05
C THR A 19 -12.44 -5.59 -49.32
N THR A 20 -12.94 -4.50 -49.92
CA THR A 20 -12.88 -3.14 -49.38
C THR A 20 -14.19 -2.81 -48.67
N LYS A 21 -14.12 -2.27 -47.44
CA LYS A 21 -15.29 -1.77 -46.72
C LYS A 21 -15.07 -0.30 -46.33
N THR A 22 -15.89 0.58 -46.86
CA THR A 22 -15.85 2.03 -46.62
C THR A 22 -16.88 2.40 -45.56
N SER A 23 -16.52 3.22 -44.59
CA SER A 23 -17.45 3.82 -43.63
C SER A 23 -17.30 5.34 -43.65
N THR A 24 -18.41 6.05 -43.81
CA THR A 24 -18.48 7.52 -43.86
C THR A 24 -19.29 8.00 -42.66
N LYS A 25 -18.75 8.97 -41.92
CA LYS A 25 -19.44 9.63 -40.82
C LYS A 25 -19.66 11.11 -41.16
N THR A 26 -20.89 11.56 -41.09
CA THR A 26 -21.30 12.96 -41.36
C THR A 26 -21.72 13.61 -40.05
N THR A 27 -21.25 14.83 -39.79
CA THR A 27 -21.74 15.68 -38.71
C THR A 27 -22.01 17.08 -39.27
N THR A 28 -23.17 17.66 -38.94
CA THR A 28 -23.62 18.95 -39.45
C THR A 28 -23.81 19.94 -38.30
N VAL A 29 -23.07 21.06 -38.30
CA VAL A 29 -23.41 22.32 -37.59
C VAL A 29 -22.89 23.49 -38.43
N GLY A 30 -23.62 24.60 -38.43
CA GLY A 30 -23.61 25.63 -39.47
C GLY A 30 -22.39 26.55 -39.57
N SER A 31 -22.25 27.07 -40.79
CA SER A 31 -21.65 28.36 -41.17
C SER A 31 -20.15 28.58 -40.95
N LYS A 32 -19.33 27.87 -41.75
CA LYS A 32 -18.23 28.40 -42.58
C LYS A 32 -17.55 27.22 -43.27
N SER A 33 -17.51 27.24 -44.61
CA SER A 33 -16.95 26.15 -45.43
C SER A 33 -15.43 26.28 -45.50
N THR A 34 -14.73 25.32 -44.91
CA THR A 34 -13.27 25.13 -45.07
C THR A 34 -13.05 23.69 -45.53
N THR A 35 -12.53 23.52 -46.75
CA THR A 35 -12.24 22.20 -47.33
C THR A 35 -10.88 21.70 -46.85
N THR A 36 -10.86 20.66 -46.02
CA THR A 36 -9.63 19.98 -45.58
C THR A 36 -9.56 18.59 -46.23
N THR A 37 -8.57 18.39 -47.10
CA THR A 37 -8.30 17.09 -47.74
C THR A 37 -7.55 16.19 -46.75
N VAL A 38 -8.17 15.10 -46.29
CA VAL A 38 -7.53 14.09 -45.44
C VAL A 38 -7.00 12.95 -46.32
N ALA A 39 -5.67 12.78 -46.34
CA ALA A 39 -5.03 11.65 -47.01
C ALA A 39 -5.36 10.34 -46.28
N THR A 40 -5.96 9.39 -47.00
CA THR A 40 -6.31 8.06 -46.48
C THR A 40 -5.11 7.14 -46.64
N LYS A 41 -4.51 6.69 -45.54
CA LYS A 41 -3.43 5.70 -45.55
C LYS A 41 -4.02 4.29 -45.59
N THR A 42 -3.82 3.60 -46.72
CA THR A 42 -4.21 2.20 -46.90
C THR A 42 -3.18 1.29 -46.21
N THR A 43 -3.61 0.53 -45.21
CA THR A 43 -2.79 -0.53 -44.60
C THR A 43 -3.25 -1.88 -45.13
N THR A 44 -2.38 -2.57 -45.87
CA THR A 44 -2.63 -3.92 -46.38
C THR A 44 -2.18 -4.94 -45.35
N THR A 45 -3.12 -5.71 -44.78
CA THR A 45 -2.80 -6.83 -43.90
C THR A 45 -2.84 -8.13 -44.70
N THR A 46 -1.69 -8.78 -44.87
CA THR A 46 -1.56 -10.10 -45.47
C THR A 46 -1.80 -11.16 -44.39
N VAL A 47 -2.85 -11.98 -44.54
CA VAL A 47 -3.13 -13.11 -43.65
C VAL A 47 -2.41 -14.35 -44.19
N LEU A 48 -1.46 -14.90 -43.44
CA LEU A 48 -0.80 -16.18 -43.74
C LEU A 48 -1.64 -17.37 -43.27
N PRO A 49 -1.54 -18.55 -43.92
CA PRO A 49 -2.26 -19.74 -43.52
C PRO A 49 -1.77 -20.30 -42.18
N GLU A 50 -2.72 -20.80 -41.41
CA GLU A 50 -2.60 -21.37 -40.07
C GLU A 50 -1.80 -22.68 -40.11
N SER A 51 -0.60 -22.66 -39.52
CA SER A 51 0.24 -23.84 -39.33
C SER A 51 -0.09 -24.45 -37.98
N THR A 52 -0.61 -25.68 -37.97
CA THR A 52 -0.93 -26.44 -36.76
C THR A 52 0.37 -26.82 -36.04
N VAL A 53 0.69 -26.11 -34.95
CA VAL A 53 1.77 -26.45 -34.02
C VAL A 53 1.15 -27.23 -32.86
N THR A 54 1.45 -28.53 -32.77
CA THR A 54 1.12 -29.34 -31.60
C THR A 54 2.07 -28.96 -30.46
N THR A 55 1.64 -28.04 -29.61
CA THR A 55 2.38 -27.67 -28.40
C THR A 55 2.12 -28.69 -27.31
N THR A 56 3.13 -29.49 -26.94
CA THR A 56 3.09 -30.34 -25.76
C THR A 56 3.13 -29.44 -24.52
N VAL A 57 1.99 -29.28 -23.84
CA VAL A 57 1.89 -28.52 -22.59
C VAL A 57 2.58 -29.32 -21.49
N THR A 58 3.85 -29.01 -21.23
CA THR A 58 4.50 -29.43 -19.99
C THR A 58 3.95 -28.55 -18.88
N LYS A 59 3.17 -29.14 -17.98
CA LYS A 59 2.66 -28.50 -16.76
C LYS A 59 3.86 -28.16 -15.86
N ILE A 60 4.45 -26.99 -16.07
CA ILE A 60 5.37 -26.40 -15.09
C ILE A 60 4.48 -26.04 -13.91
N ALA A 61 4.62 -26.78 -12.82
CA ALA A 61 4.05 -26.41 -11.55
C ALA A 61 4.64 -25.03 -11.20
N THR A 62 3.84 -23.98 -11.32
CA THR A 62 4.14 -22.70 -10.70
C THR A 62 4.07 -22.95 -9.20
N THR A 63 5.20 -23.33 -8.61
CA THR A 63 5.40 -23.18 -7.18
C THR A 63 5.36 -21.68 -6.93
N THR A 64 4.21 -21.19 -6.48
CA THR A 64 4.09 -19.88 -5.85
C THR A 64 5.07 -19.90 -4.69
N ALA A 65 6.26 -19.35 -4.90
CA ALA A 65 7.15 -19.04 -3.80
C ALA A 65 6.37 -18.07 -2.92
N SER A 66 5.95 -18.57 -1.75
CA SER A 66 5.53 -17.71 -0.66
C SER A 66 6.69 -16.73 -0.46
N SER A 67 6.44 -15.47 -0.79
CA SER A 67 7.32 -14.38 -0.42
C SER A 67 7.29 -14.31 1.10
N SER A 68 8.10 -15.12 1.76
CA SER A 68 8.59 -14.81 3.09
C SER A 68 9.43 -13.55 2.92
N ALA A 69 8.76 -12.39 2.88
CA ALA A 69 9.44 -11.14 3.18
C ALA A 69 10.19 -11.41 4.48
N LEU A 70 11.49 -11.13 4.50
CA LEU A 70 12.27 -11.27 5.72
C LEU A 70 11.54 -10.50 6.81
N LEU A 71 10.91 -11.23 7.73
CA LEU A 71 10.39 -10.67 8.96
C LEU A 71 11.64 -10.27 9.74
N ILE A 72 12.02 -9.00 9.62
CA ILE A 72 13.13 -8.45 10.37
C ILE A 72 12.74 -8.58 11.84
N THR A 73 13.56 -9.30 12.60
CA THR A 73 13.40 -9.49 14.04
C THR A 73 14.62 -8.92 14.74
N GLU A 74 14.37 -8.07 15.72
CA GLU A 74 15.39 -7.52 16.59
C GLU A 74 15.17 -8.05 18.01
N THR A 75 16.26 -8.32 18.72
CA THR A 75 16.24 -8.92 20.07
C THR A 75 17.01 -8.03 21.03
N GLY A 76 16.81 -8.19 22.34
CA GLY A 76 17.45 -7.30 23.31
C GLY A 76 16.79 -5.91 23.34
N VAL A 77 15.57 -5.77 22.81
CA VAL A 77 14.85 -4.50 22.77
C VAL A 77 14.26 -4.22 24.14
N LYS A 78 14.48 -3.01 24.67
CA LYS A 78 13.90 -2.63 25.95
C LYS A 78 12.38 -2.49 25.82
N GLY A 79 11.64 -3.26 26.61
CA GLY A 79 10.20 -3.14 26.78
C GLY A 79 9.84 -2.42 28.07
N SER A 80 8.85 -1.53 28.01
CA SER A 80 8.25 -0.86 29.17
C SER A 80 6.72 -0.80 29.05
N TYR A 81 6.09 -0.22 30.05
CA TYR A 81 4.65 0.01 30.13
C TYR A 81 4.37 1.51 30.27
N TRP A 82 3.38 2.02 29.53
CA TRP A 82 3.05 3.46 29.55
C TRP A 82 1.72 3.78 30.26
N ASP A 83 0.62 3.07 29.97
CA ASP A 83 -0.74 3.39 30.47
C ASP A 83 -1.71 2.20 30.35
N PRO A 84 -2.85 2.17 31.08
CA PRO A 84 -3.78 1.05 31.03
C PRO A 84 -4.40 0.81 29.64
N THR A 85 -4.69 1.88 28.90
CA THR A 85 -5.32 1.82 27.58
C THR A 85 -4.57 2.71 26.58
N SER A 86 -4.93 2.63 25.30
CA SER A 86 -4.32 3.51 24.31
C SER A 86 -4.88 4.91 24.47
N ASP A 87 -4.10 5.95 24.22
CA ASP A 87 -4.60 7.32 24.06
C ASP A 87 -4.73 7.67 22.57
N ALA A 88 -4.88 8.95 22.25
CA ALA A 88 -4.84 9.38 20.85
C ALA A 88 -3.49 9.05 20.18
N GLY A 89 -2.41 9.00 20.97
CA GLY A 89 -1.07 8.63 20.57
C GLY A 89 -0.42 9.57 19.57
N GLY A 90 0.88 9.36 19.35
CA GLY A 90 1.63 10.06 18.30
C GLY A 90 1.22 9.65 16.88
N CYS A 91 0.55 8.51 16.71
CA CYS A 91 0.09 8.03 15.40
C CYS A 91 -1.32 8.49 15.04
N GLU A 92 -2.13 8.93 16.01
CA GLU A 92 -3.49 9.42 15.82
C GLU A 92 -4.38 8.46 15.01
N LEU A 93 -4.31 7.18 15.36
CA LEU A 93 -5.03 6.13 14.65
C LEU A 93 -6.55 6.26 14.84
N PRO A 94 -7.34 5.99 13.78
CA PRO A 94 -8.78 6.16 13.82
C PRO A 94 -9.43 5.10 14.72
N VAL A 95 -10.56 5.47 15.35
CA VAL A 95 -11.50 4.50 15.93
C VAL A 95 -12.01 3.59 14.80
N ALA A 96 -11.78 2.29 14.94
CA ALA A 96 -12.15 1.27 13.97
C ALA A 96 -12.20 -0.12 14.65
N SER A 97 -12.63 -1.15 13.91
CA SER A 97 -12.60 -2.54 14.41
C SER A 97 -11.22 -3.16 14.21
N TYR A 98 -10.36 -3.09 15.22
CA TYR A 98 -9.03 -3.68 15.16
C TYR A 98 -9.06 -5.21 15.36
N ALA A 99 -8.22 -5.94 14.61
CA ALA A 99 -8.06 -7.39 14.70
C ALA A 99 -7.39 -7.84 16.00
N PHE A 100 -6.62 -6.94 16.63
CA PHE A 100 -5.90 -7.19 17.88
C PHE A 100 -6.40 -6.20 18.94
N PRO A 101 -7.62 -6.39 19.49
CA PRO A 101 -8.33 -5.39 20.30
C PRO A 101 -7.66 -4.98 21.62
N HIS A 102 -6.50 -5.57 21.92
CA HIS A 102 -5.73 -5.37 23.13
C HIS A 102 -4.22 -5.22 22.85
N GLY A 103 -3.84 -5.15 21.57
CA GLY A 103 -2.47 -5.09 21.10
C GLY A 103 -2.12 -3.67 20.65
N ALA A 104 -1.58 -2.84 21.53
CA ALA A 104 -1.08 -1.51 21.20
C ALA A 104 0.26 -1.24 21.88
N PHE A 105 1.15 -0.56 21.17
CA PHE A 105 2.41 -0.10 21.74
C PHE A 105 2.94 1.15 21.01
N ALA A 106 3.95 1.77 21.61
CA ALA A 106 4.62 2.95 21.15
C ALA A 106 6.03 2.53 20.79
N LEU A 107 6.46 2.86 19.59
CA LEU A 107 7.77 2.50 19.09
C LEU A 107 8.74 3.65 19.33
N GLY A 108 9.90 3.35 19.89
CA GLY A 108 10.97 4.31 20.14
C GLY A 108 12.11 4.18 19.13
N ASP A 109 13.28 4.70 19.51
CA ASP A 109 14.46 4.81 18.66
C ASP A 109 15.75 4.29 19.32
N ILE A 110 15.63 3.42 20.33
CA ILE A 110 16.80 2.76 20.93
C ILE A 110 17.60 1.97 19.88
N ALA A 111 18.93 2.00 20.00
CA ALA A 111 19.81 1.38 19.01
C ALA A 111 19.58 -0.13 18.77
N THR A 112 19.07 -0.86 19.77
CA THR A 112 18.76 -2.30 19.61
C THR A 112 17.59 -2.57 18.67
N LEU A 113 16.79 -1.55 18.30
CA LEU A 113 15.81 -1.66 17.24
C LEU A 113 16.42 -1.63 15.84
N SER A 114 17.66 -1.15 15.65
CA SER A 114 18.36 -1.22 14.36
C SER A 114 17.47 -0.69 13.21
N THR A 115 17.09 -1.52 12.23
CA THR A 115 16.24 -1.15 11.09
C THR A 115 14.75 -1.01 11.43
N LEU A 116 14.35 -1.47 12.61
CA LEU A 116 13.00 -1.31 13.19
C LEU A 116 12.89 -0.07 14.09
N THR A 117 13.91 0.79 14.15
CA THR A 117 13.81 2.09 14.83
C THR A 117 12.62 2.87 14.28
N TYR A 118 11.90 3.55 15.17
CA TYR A 118 10.72 4.31 14.78
C TYR A 118 10.99 5.22 13.57
N THR A 119 10.13 5.05 12.57
CA THR A 119 9.89 6.02 11.52
C THR A 119 8.38 6.22 11.47
N HIS A 120 7.96 7.38 10.97
CA HIS A 120 6.53 7.68 10.85
C HIS A 120 5.77 6.66 9.97
N TYR A 121 6.46 5.94 9.08
CA TYR A 121 5.90 4.88 8.25
C TYR A 121 5.39 3.66 9.04
N TYR A 122 5.86 3.46 10.27
CA TYR A 122 5.43 2.35 11.12
C TYR A 122 4.11 2.61 11.84
N CYS A 123 3.61 3.84 11.89
CA CYS A 123 2.31 4.13 12.49
C CYS A 123 1.19 3.32 11.80
N GLY A 124 0.44 2.55 12.60
CA GLY A 124 -0.61 1.66 12.13
C GLY A 124 -0.12 0.30 11.61
N GLN A 125 1.19 0.02 11.61
CA GLN A 125 1.72 -1.31 11.29
C GLN A 125 1.59 -2.26 12.48
N ILE A 126 1.54 -3.56 12.19
CA ILE A 126 1.52 -4.62 13.20
C ILE A 126 2.92 -5.16 13.41
N PHE A 127 3.35 -5.14 14.66
CA PHE A 127 4.56 -5.81 15.12
C PHE A 127 4.18 -6.99 16.01
N GLN A 128 5.04 -8.00 15.99
CA GLN A 128 5.03 -9.09 16.95
C GLN A 128 6.05 -8.78 18.05
N LEU A 129 5.57 -8.76 19.30
CA LEU A 129 6.36 -8.51 20.50
C LEU A 129 6.42 -9.80 21.33
N ASP A 130 7.60 -10.21 21.79
CA ASP A 130 7.76 -11.33 22.72
C ASP A 130 8.77 -10.96 23.80
N CYS A 131 8.31 -10.91 25.06
CA CYS A 131 9.13 -10.56 26.21
C CYS A 131 9.42 -11.77 27.13
N GLY A 132 9.43 -12.99 26.54
CA GLY A 132 9.75 -14.24 27.21
C GLY A 132 8.55 -15.18 27.42
N HIS A 133 7.35 -14.75 27.05
CA HIS A 133 6.10 -15.50 27.25
C HIS A 133 5.30 -15.72 25.97
N GLY A 134 5.98 -15.59 24.82
CA GLY A 134 5.42 -15.87 23.52
C GLY A 134 5.01 -14.61 22.76
N PRO A 135 4.84 -14.74 21.43
CA PRO A 135 4.58 -13.60 20.57
C PRO A 135 3.16 -13.05 20.70
N VAL A 136 3.06 -11.73 20.78
CA VAL A 136 1.81 -10.96 20.77
C VAL A 136 1.85 -9.95 19.62
N ASN A 137 0.80 -9.94 18.81
CA ASN A 137 0.65 -8.95 17.75
C ASN A 137 0.08 -7.64 18.33
N ALA A 138 0.74 -6.52 18.06
CA ALA A 138 0.36 -5.21 18.54
C ALA A 138 0.53 -4.14 17.45
N VAL A 139 -0.37 -3.17 17.44
CA VAL A 139 -0.37 -2.02 16.54
C VAL A 139 0.59 -0.94 17.08
N VAL A 140 1.42 -0.36 16.22
CA VAL A 140 2.15 0.87 16.54
C VAL A 140 1.15 2.03 16.60
N ALA A 141 0.78 2.42 17.81
CA ALA A 141 -0.23 3.43 18.08
C ALA A 141 0.36 4.79 18.49
N SER A 142 1.62 4.81 18.90
CA SER A 142 2.28 6.04 19.35
C SER A 142 3.80 5.95 19.16
N THR A 143 4.49 7.00 19.59
CA THR A 143 5.95 7.13 19.58
C THR A 143 6.46 7.19 21.01
N CYS A 144 7.60 6.56 21.31
CA CYS A 144 8.18 6.61 22.65
C CYS A 144 9.52 7.34 22.68
N ASN A 145 9.59 8.48 23.37
CA ASN A 145 10.82 9.24 23.67
C ASN A 145 11.77 9.46 22.48
N ILE A 146 11.22 9.74 21.28
CA ILE A 146 12.01 9.95 20.06
C ILE A 146 13.06 11.06 20.27
N GLY A 147 14.29 10.80 19.83
CA GLY A 147 15.48 11.64 20.00
C GLY A 147 16.26 11.36 21.28
N GLN A 148 15.68 10.62 22.25
CA GLN A 148 16.38 10.28 23.49
C GLN A 148 17.15 8.96 23.41
N ASN A 149 16.95 8.16 22.34
CA ASN A 149 17.66 6.89 22.08
C ASN A 149 17.59 5.90 23.25
N ASN A 150 16.53 6.00 24.06
CA ASN A 150 16.40 5.25 25.30
C ASN A 150 15.12 4.44 25.37
N CYS A 151 14.25 4.46 24.37
CA CYS A 151 13.01 3.68 24.38
C CYS A 151 12.96 2.68 23.23
N GLY A 152 12.59 1.44 23.53
CA GLY A 152 12.38 0.39 22.54
C GLY A 152 10.91 0.28 22.20
N VAL A 153 10.18 -0.48 23.02
CA VAL A 153 8.72 -0.58 22.93
C VAL A 153 8.12 -0.19 24.27
N ASP A 154 7.07 0.62 24.23
CA ASP A 154 6.30 1.01 25.40
C ASP A 154 4.87 0.53 25.21
N MET A 155 4.34 -0.29 26.11
CA MET A 155 3.12 -1.06 25.89
C MET A 155 1.96 -0.56 26.75
N ILE A 156 0.73 -0.72 26.26
CA ILE A 156 -0.45 -0.61 27.14
C ILE A 156 -0.57 -1.85 28.04
N ALA A 157 -1.35 -1.76 29.12
CA ALA A 157 -1.46 -2.84 30.12
C ALA A 157 -1.77 -4.20 29.49
N ALA A 158 -2.72 -4.26 28.56
CA ALA A 158 -3.12 -5.53 27.97
C ALA A 158 -2.00 -6.18 27.13
N THR A 159 -1.20 -5.38 26.41
CA THR A 159 -0.05 -5.88 25.64
C THR A 159 1.11 -6.27 26.56
N TRP A 160 1.38 -5.48 27.60
CA TRP A 160 2.38 -5.82 28.63
C TRP A 160 2.03 -7.15 29.31
N ASN A 161 0.80 -7.29 29.80
CA ASN A 161 0.36 -8.49 30.52
C ASN A 161 0.47 -9.74 29.64
N ALA A 162 0.10 -9.63 28.36
CA ALA A 162 0.16 -10.74 27.42
C ALA A 162 1.61 -11.16 27.07
N THR A 163 2.54 -10.20 26.98
CA THR A 163 3.94 -10.47 26.60
C THR A 163 4.84 -10.85 27.78
N THR A 164 4.45 -10.51 29.01
CA THR A 164 5.27 -10.65 30.23
C THR A 164 4.67 -11.58 31.29
N ASP A 165 3.51 -12.20 31.02
CA ASP A 165 2.75 -13.00 31.99
C ASP A 165 2.46 -12.23 33.30
N TYR A 166 1.88 -11.03 33.12
CA TYR A 166 1.47 -10.14 34.24
C TYR A 166 2.61 -9.75 35.19
N ALA A 167 3.85 -9.66 34.68
CA ALA A 167 4.97 -9.14 35.47
C ALA A 167 4.66 -7.73 36.01
N ALA A 168 5.23 -7.38 37.17
CA ALA A 168 5.10 -6.03 37.72
C ALA A 168 5.64 -4.98 36.73
N TYR A 169 4.94 -3.85 36.60
CA TYR A 169 5.32 -2.80 35.64
C TYR A 169 6.74 -2.28 35.92
N GLY A 170 7.51 -2.13 34.85
CA GLY A 170 8.91 -1.76 34.92
C GLY A 170 9.56 -1.84 33.55
N GLN A 171 10.74 -2.45 33.49
CA GLN A 171 11.45 -2.69 32.23
C GLN A 171 11.72 -4.18 32.07
N THR A 172 11.62 -4.66 30.85
CA THR A 172 11.97 -6.02 30.46
C THR A 172 12.74 -6.01 29.14
N THR A 173 13.19 -7.18 28.71
CA THR A 173 13.81 -7.39 27.40
C THR A 173 12.84 -8.14 26.50
N CYS A 174 12.64 -7.63 25.29
CA CYS A 174 11.76 -8.21 24.30
C CYS A 174 12.50 -8.47 22.98
N SER A 175 11.89 -9.31 22.15
CA SER A 175 12.10 -9.35 20.72
C SER A 175 10.93 -8.67 20.00
N VAL A 176 11.22 -8.08 18.85
CA VAL A 176 10.30 -7.24 18.09
C VAL A 176 10.45 -7.58 16.62
N SER A 177 9.34 -7.86 15.93
CA SER A 177 9.35 -8.17 14.49
C SER A 177 8.25 -7.44 13.75
N LEU A 178 8.55 -6.84 12.61
CA LEU A 178 7.49 -6.33 11.71
C LEU A 178 6.75 -7.52 11.09
N THR A 179 5.42 -7.42 10.94
CA THR A 179 4.59 -8.44 10.32
C THR A 179 3.91 -7.95 9.04
N ASP A 180 3.34 -8.87 8.26
CA ASP A 180 2.48 -8.58 7.11
C ASP A 180 0.98 -8.59 7.47
N LEU A 181 0.65 -8.58 8.77
CA LEU A 181 -0.72 -8.61 9.26
C LEU A 181 -1.42 -7.25 9.11
N ASN A 182 -2.74 -7.29 8.98
CA ASN A 182 -3.57 -6.10 8.84
C ASN A 182 -4.22 -5.71 10.19
N PRO A 183 -4.14 -4.43 10.59
CA PRO A 183 -4.70 -3.98 11.88
C PRO A 183 -6.23 -3.98 11.94
N ILE A 184 -6.95 -3.73 10.83
CA ILE A 184 -8.41 -3.63 10.81
C ILE A 184 -9.03 -4.95 10.35
N SER A 185 -9.96 -5.49 11.13
CA SER A 185 -10.53 -6.83 10.95
C SER A 185 -11.65 -6.91 9.90
N THR A 186 -12.26 -5.78 9.55
CA THR A 186 -13.43 -5.75 8.66
C THR A 186 -13.09 -5.91 7.18
N SER A 187 -11.80 -5.86 6.80
CA SER A 187 -11.35 -6.01 5.42
C SER A 187 -9.92 -6.54 5.38
N SER A 188 -9.60 -7.41 4.43
CA SER A 188 -8.21 -7.78 4.13
C SER A 188 -7.55 -6.83 3.12
N ALA A 189 -8.32 -5.98 2.45
CA ALA A 189 -7.82 -4.98 1.51
C ALA A 189 -7.40 -3.68 2.24
N PRO A 190 -6.46 -2.90 1.66
CA PRO A 190 -6.10 -1.59 2.19
C PRO A 190 -7.31 -0.66 2.30
N ILE A 191 -7.32 0.19 3.33
CA ILE A 191 -8.44 1.08 3.65
C ILE A 191 -7.93 2.52 3.76
N CYS A 192 -8.51 3.42 2.97
CA CYS A 192 -8.24 4.85 3.07
C CYS A 192 -9.06 5.49 4.22
N TYR A 193 -8.41 6.34 5.01
CA TYR A 193 -9.02 7.11 6.08
C TYR A 193 -8.70 8.59 5.97
N TYR A 194 -9.64 9.44 6.39
CA TYR A 194 -9.32 10.79 6.85
C TYR A 194 -8.67 10.71 8.24
N ARG A 195 -7.74 11.62 8.55
CA ARG A 195 -7.21 11.76 9.93
C ARG A 195 -8.34 12.25 10.84
N ALA A 196 -8.68 11.52 11.90
CA ALA A 196 -9.95 11.77 12.60
C ALA A 196 -10.10 13.16 13.25
N ASN A 197 -8.99 13.80 13.63
CA ASN A 197 -8.98 15.15 14.20
C ASN A 197 -8.83 16.28 13.14
N SER A 198 -8.95 15.95 11.84
CA SER A 198 -8.85 16.93 10.76
C SER A 198 -10.23 17.38 10.26
N GLU A 199 -10.30 18.55 9.62
CA GLU A 199 -11.53 19.02 9.00
C GLU A 199 -11.81 18.25 7.69
N PHE A 200 -12.93 17.51 7.64
CA PHE A 200 -13.28 16.69 6.48
C PHE A 200 -13.93 17.46 5.34
N SER A 201 -14.66 18.53 5.66
CA SER A 201 -15.49 19.32 4.73
C SER A 201 -14.68 20.26 3.83
N ASN A 202 -13.44 20.59 4.21
CA ASN A 202 -12.60 21.52 3.48
C ASN A 202 -12.24 20.96 2.10
N GLN A 203 -12.80 21.53 1.04
CA GLN A 203 -12.61 21.01 -0.32
C GLN A 203 -11.23 21.34 -0.91
N TRP A 204 -10.43 22.16 -0.22
CA TRP A 204 -9.11 22.60 -0.68
C TRP A 204 -7.96 21.94 0.07
N TYR A 205 -8.25 21.32 1.21
CA TYR A 205 -7.27 20.70 2.07
C TYR A 205 -7.77 19.35 2.58
N LYS A 206 -6.91 18.32 2.50
CA LYS A 206 -7.22 16.97 2.98
C LYS A 206 -6.04 16.40 3.76
N LEU A 207 -6.33 15.61 4.78
CA LEU A 207 -5.36 14.81 5.54
C LEU A 207 -5.82 13.35 5.46
N LEU A 208 -5.09 12.54 4.69
CA LEU A 208 -5.45 11.16 4.42
C LEU A 208 -4.34 10.20 4.84
N GLY A 209 -4.72 9.00 5.23
CA GLY A 209 -3.83 7.90 5.54
C GLY A 209 -4.43 6.59 5.06
N ILE A 210 -3.64 5.53 5.14
CA ILE A 210 -4.05 4.19 4.72
C ILE A 210 -3.64 3.16 5.76
N LEU A 211 -4.55 2.25 6.07
CA LEU A 211 -4.32 1.08 6.92
C LEU A 211 -4.49 -0.21 6.10
N ASN A 212 -4.20 -1.36 6.71
CA ASN A 212 -4.27 -2.68 6.07
C ASN A 212 -3.37 -2.81 4.84
N THR A 213 -2.12 -2.35 4.97
CA THR A 213 -1.12 -2.38 3.90
C THR A 213 -0.35 -3.71 3.84
N SER A 214 -0.70 -4.68 4.68
CA SER A 214 -0.03 -5.98 4.81
C SER A 214 1.48 -5.85 5.00
N GLY A 215 1.89 -5.02 5.98
CA GLY A 215 3.30 -4.74 6.29
C GLY A 215 4.00 -3.78 5.33
N LYS A 216 3.36 -3.38 4.22
CA LYS A 216 3.97 -2.44 3.28
C LYS A 216 4.02 -1.03 3.84
N LEU A 217 5.20 -0.43 3.79
CA LEU A 217 5.43 0.95 4.26
C LEU A 217 5.01 1.95 3.18
N VAL A 218 4.20 2.92 3.55
CA VAL A 218 3.65 3.95 2.64
C VAL A 218 4.63 5.11 2.57
N VAL A 219 5.31 5.29 1.44
CA VAL A 219 6.38 6.29 1.28
C VAL A 219 5.96 7.50 0.46
N GLY A 220 4.74 7.50 -0.07
CA GLY A 220 4.19 8.64 -0.79
C GLY A 220 2.69 8.55 -0.99
N ALA A 221 2.07 9.68 -1.26
CA ALA A 221 0.66 9.73 -1.61
C ALA A 221 0.37 10.87 -2.60
N SER A 222 -0.68 10.71 -3.40
CA SER A 222 -1.21 11.76 -4.28
C SER A 222 -2.73 11.78 -4.26
N LEU A 223 -3.34 12.97 -4.34
CA LEU A 223 -4.78 13.17 -4.46
C LEU A 223 -5.06 14.08 -5.66
N GLY A 224 -5.87 13.63 -6.61
CA GLY A 224 -6.22 14.45 -7.79
C GLY A 224 -5.02 14.88 -8.62
N GLY A 225 -3.92 14.10 -8.59
CA GLY A 225 -2.64 14.44 -9.23
C GLY A 225 -1.73 15.36 -8.41
N ILE A 226 -2.16 15.83 -7.23
CA ILE A 226 -1.35 16.62 -6.31
C ILE A 226 -0.57 15.68 -5.40
N VAL A 227 0.76 15.80 -5.39
CA VAL A 227 1.62 15.06 -4.46
C VAL A 227 1.43 15.59 -3.04
N GLY A 228 1.09 14.70 -2.12
CA GLY A 228 0.94 15.04 -0.71
C GLY A 228 2.29 15.11 0.01
N SER A 229 2.33 15.88 1.10
CA SER A 229 3.45 15.88 2.03
C SER A 229 3.05 15.20 3.34
N LEU A 230 4.01 14.60 4.05
CA LEU A 230 3.74 14.13 5.40
C LEU A 230 3.41 15.32 6.31
N SER A 231 2.37 15.18 7.12
CA SER A 231 1.97 16.15 8.15
C SER A 231 2.48 15.73 9.52
N SER A 232 1.95 14.61 10.01
CA SER A 232 2.31 13.99 11.28
C SER A 232 2.10 12.48 11.14
N ALA A 233 2.97 11.68 11.76
CA ALA A 233 2.92 10.22 11.63
C ALA A 233 2.78 9.79 10.15
N ASN A 234 1.91 8.81 9.87
CA ASN A 234 1.67 8.32 8.52
C ASN A 234 0.48 9.03 7.82
N TRP A 235 0.23 10.30 8.16
CA TRP A 235 -0.83 11.12 7.56
C TRP A 235 -0.26 12.08 6.52
N TYR A 236 -0.80 12.01 5.30
CA TYR A 236 -0.42 12.86 4.18
C TYR A 236 -1.40 14.02 4.06
N GLN A 237 -0.87 15.24 4.05
CA GLN A 237 -1.63 16.44 3.74
C GLN A 237 -1.58 16.77 2.26
N PHE A 238 -2.70 17.26 1.74
CA PHE A 238 -2.87 17.70 0.37
C PHE A 238 -3.47 19.09 0.39
N GLN A 239 -2.84 20.03 -0.31
CA GLN A 239 -3.34 21.38 -0.48
C GLN A 239 -3.55 21.62 -1.98
N SER A 240 -4.80 21.85 -2.38
CA SER A 240 -5.09 22.28 -3.75
C SER A 240 -4.79 23.75 -3.92
N THR A 241 -4.15 24.08 -5.05
CA THR A 241 -3.92 25.44 -5.56
C THR A 241 -4.76 25.74 -6.80
N GLY A 242 -5.62 24.81 -7.22
CA GLY A 242 -6.34 24.85 -8.49
C GLY A 242 -7.84 24.57 -8.35
N ASN A 243 -8.27 23.35 -8.66
CA ASN A 243 -9.66 22.93 -8.49
C ASN A 243 -9.89 22.35 -7.10
N SER A 244 -11.11 22.50 -6.57
CA SER A 244 -11.49 21.82 -5.34
C SER A 244 -11.44 20.31 -5.51
N PHE A 245 -11.08 19.61 -4.44
CA PHE A 245 -11.14 18.16 -4.40
C PHE A 245 -12.59 17.68 -4.43
N VAL A 246 -12.85 16.64 -5.24
CA VAL A 246 -14.16 16.01 -5.39
C VAL A 246 -14.07 14.51 -5.12
N ASP A 247 -15.20 13.88 -4.78
CA ASP A 247 -15.24 12.48 -4.36
C ASP A 247 -14.70 11.48 -5.40
N THR A 248 -14.70 11.85 -6.67
CA THR A 248 -14.16 11.04 -7.77
C THR A 248 -12.65 11.18 -7.96
N ASP A 249 -11.99 12.12 -7.28
CA ASP A 249 -10.56 12.32 -7.44
C ASP A 249 -9.77 11.09 -6.98
N PRO A 250 -8.77 10.64 -7.76
CA PRO A 250 -7.97 9.50 -7.40
C PRO A 250 -7.08 9.82 -6.21
N VAL A 251 -7.12 8.97 -5.20
CA VAL A 251 -6.17 8.90 -4.09
C VAL A 251 -5.26 7.71 -4.33
N ILE A 252 -3.96 7.93 -4.42
CA ILE A 252 -2.96 6.89 -4.67
C ILE A 252 -1.97 6.92 -3.52
N PHE A 253 -1.78 5.78 -2.86
CA PHE A 253 -0.71 5.59 -1.89
C PHE A 253 0.36 4.70 -2.50
N THR A 254 1.61 5.13 -2.46
CA THR A 254 2.77 4.42 -3.01
C THR A 254 3.57 3.79 -1.87
N TYR A 255 3.94 2.54 -2.04
CA TYR A 255 4.68 1.77 -1.06
C TYR A 255 6.18 1.75 -1.35
N ALA A 256 6.99 1.45 -0.33
CA ALA A 256 8.44 1.35 -0.45
C ALA A 256 8.90 0.30 -1.49
N ASP A 257 8.09 -0.70 -1.77
CA ASP A 257 8.34 -1.73 -2.79
C ASP A 257 8.03 -1.27 -4.24
N GLY A 258 7.57 -0.02 -4.40
CA GLY A 258 7.18 0.57 -5.68
C GLY A 258 5.75 0.22 -6.14
N THR A 259 5.02 -0.63 -5.42
CA THR A 259 3.61 -0.90 -5.68
C THR A 259 2.72 0.21 -5.09
N SER A 260 1.43 0.21 -5.45
CA SER A 260 0.48 1.23 -4.98
C SER A 260 -0.91 0.68 -4.75
N SER A 261 -1.66 1.36 -3.87
CA SER A 261 -3.11 1.21 -3.74
C SER A 261 -3.81 2.46 -4.24
N THR A 262 -4.97 2.29 -4.86
CA THR A 262 -5.75 3.38 -5.46
C THR A 262 -7.19 3.36 -4.94
N PHE A 263 -7.69 4.54 -4.61
CA PHE A 263 -9.05 4.81 -4.18
C PHE A 263 -9.58 6.03 -4.93
N THR A 264 -10.87 6.30 -4.83
CA THR A 264 -11.40 7.65 -5.01
C THR A 264 -11.54 8.32 -3.64
N LEU A 265 -11.48 9.65 -3.59
CA LEU A 265 -11.59 10.40 -2.33
C LEU A 265 -12.86 10.04 -1.54
N GLY A 266 -13.98 9.81 -2.24
CA GLY A 266 -15.25 9.40 -1.62
C GLY A 266 -15.24 8.00 -1.00
N GLN A 267 -14.22 7.17 -1.26
CA GLN A 267 -14.03 5.87 -0.61
C GLN A 267 -13.26 5.99 0.71
N CYS A 268 -12.63 7.13 1.00
CA CYS A 268 -11.91 7.34 2.24
C CYS A 268 -12.89 7.53 3.42
N ILE A 269 -12.68 6.77 4.50
CA ILE A 269 -13.58 6.74 5.65
C ILE A 269 -13.31 7.93 6.56
N GLN A 270 -14.37 8.64 6.95
CA GLN A 270 -14.33 9.65 8.01
C GLN A 270 -14.49 8.94 9.37
N PRO A 271 -13.46 8.91 10.23
CA PRO A 271 -13.56 8.23 11.51
C PRO A 271 -14.39 9.05 12.51
N THR A 272 -14.95 8.39 13.52
CA THR A 272 -15.72 9.04 14.59
C THR A 272 -14.85 9.62 15.70
N GLY A 273 -13.55 9.34 15.69
CA GLY A 273 -12.59 9.84 16.68
C GLY A 273 -11.20 9.22 16.52
N VAL A 274 -10.30 9.61 17.41
CA VAL A 274 -8.94 9.06 17.54
C VAL A 274 -8.87 8.30 18.85
N GLN A 275 -8.40 7.05 18.80
CA GLN A 275 -8.07 6.12 19.90
C GLN A 275 -8.41 4.71 19.40
N ILE A 276 -7.52 3.75 19.61
CA ILE A 276 -7.76 2.37 19.15
C ILE A 276 -8.48 1.54 20.22
N PHE A 277 -8.09 1.69 21.49
CA PHE A 277 -8.64 1.01 22.66
C PHE A 277 -8.86 2.03 23.79
N SER A 278 -10.11 2.19 24.20
CA SER A 278 -10.54 3.05 25.32
C SER A 278 -10.68 2.28 26.62
#